data_AF-A0A4V2NGW6-F1
#
_entry.id   AF-A0A4V2NGW6-F1
#
_cell.length_a   1.000
_cell.length_b   1.000
_cell.length_c   1.000
_cell.angle_alpha   90.00
_cell.angle_beta   90.00
_cell.angle_gamma   90.00
#
_symmetry.space_group_name_H-M   'P 1'
#
loop_
_entity.id
_entity.type
_entity.pdbx_description
1 polymer ?
#
loop_
_entity_poly.entity_id
_entity_poly.type
_entity_poly.pdbx_seq_one_letter_code
_entity_poly.pdbx_strand_id
1 'polypeptide(L)'
;MAIRSKQRGLTIAFVFYSPKNKKKMTVNGIPAYCHLLLSEGNPLISAFRPLTINEIDSNRVRQAADVFYKNGETETWVFSWGEPKSGAIRFLEKSSNVRWRCAQELEGKNALINNWIRLTAFMSAARGLCTTQERALIRYQMDHHGCATIGSLIDLPGVDCGLMLSEVAAELASGAISCDLESRELKNQQY
;
A
#
# COMPACT_ATOMS: atom_id res chain seq x y z
N MET A 1 42.95 -5.40 2.30
CA MET A 1 41.56 -5.93 2.22
C MET A 1 40.65 -4.90 2.87
N ALA A 2 39.84 -4.19 2.09
CA ALA A 2 39.07 -3.05 2.58
C ALA A 2 37.65 -3.47 3.01
N ILE A 3 37.30 -3.19 4.26
CA ILE A 3 35.94 -3.37 4.79
C ILE A 3 35.15 -2.11 4.44
N ARG A 4 34.14 -2.23 3.57
CA ARG A 4 33.22 -1.13 3.23
C ARG A 4 31.97 -1.23 4.08
N SER A 5 31.47 -0.12 4.62
CA SER A 5 30.26 -0.12 5.45
C SER A 5 29.03 -0.50 4.60
N LYS A 6 28.22 -1.44 5.08
CA LYS A 6 26.93 -1.79 4.47
C LYS A 6 26.02 -0.55 4.52
N GLN A 7 25.50 -0.13 3.36
CA GLN A 7 24.45 0.88 3.28
C GLN A 7 23.25 0.42 4.13
N ARG A 8 23.07 1.00 5.33
CA ARG A 8 22.10 0.57 6.35
C ARG A 8 20.62 0.79 5.98
N GLY A 9 20.30 1.31 4.78
CA GLY A 9 18.95 1.79 4.44
C GLY A 9 18.14 0.96 3.45
N LEU A 10 18.78 0.12 2.62
CA LEU A 10 18.14 -0.62 1.52
C LEU A 10 18.21 -2.14 1.73
N THR A 11 18.43 -2.58 2.98
CA THR A 11 18.91 -3.94 3.28
C THR A 11 17.87 -5.04 3.06
N ILE A 12 16.58 -4.70 2.99
CA ILE A 12 15.48 -5.67 2.85
C ILE A 12 14.56 -5.20 1.73
N ALA A 13 14.37 -6.06 0.72
CA ALA A 13 13.40 -5.86 -0.35
C ALA A 13 12.06 -6.48 0.04
N PHE A 14 10.99 -5.72 -0.17
CA PHE A 14 9.61 -6.19 -0.03
C PHE A 14 8.97 -6.28 -1.40
N VAL A 15 8.14 -7.30 -1.60
CA VAL A 15 7.35 -7.49 -2.82
C VAL A 15 5.89 -7.60 -2.46
N PHE A 16 5.05 -6.79 -3.10
CA PHE A 16 3.60 -6.86 -2.93
C PHE A 16 2.89 -6.59 -4.25
N TYR A 17 1.65 -7.06 -4.37
CA TYR A 17 0.80 -6.71 -5.51
C TYR A 17 0.14 -5.36 -5.26
N SER A 18 0.30 -4.44 -6.22
CA SER A 18 -0.36 -3.14 -6.20
C SER A 18 -1.59 -3.18 -7.11
N PRO A 19 -2.82 -3.06 -6.57
CA PRO A 19 -4.02 -2.89 -7.40
C PRO A 19 -3.97 -1.59 -8.22
N LYS A 20 -3.46 -0.49 -7.65
CA LYS A 20 -3.34 0.79 -8.37
C LYS A 20 -2.41 0.70 -9.58
N ASN A 21 -1.30 -0.04 -9.46
CA ASN A 21 -0.36 -0.24 -10.56
C ASN A 21 -0.59 -1.51 -11.38
N LYS A 22 -1.56 -2.36 -10.99
CA LYS A 22 -1.92 -3.65 -11.61
C LYS A 22 -0.74 -4.61 -11.79
N LYS A 23 0.24 -4.57 -10.88
CA LYS A 23 1.46 -5.41 -10.96
C LYS A 23 2.12 -5.62 -9.61
N LYS A 24 3.03 -6.58 -9.54
CA LYS A 24 3.92 -6.74 -8.39
C LYS A 24 4.95 -5.61 -8.37
N MET A 25 5.12 -5.00 -7.20
CA MET A 25 6.03 -3.90 -6.96
C MET A 25 7.13 -4.36 -6.01
N THR A 26 8.35 -3.88 -6.22
CA THR A 26 9.49 -4.13 -5.34
C THR A 26 9.98 -2.82 -4.76
N VAL A 27 10.10 -2.77 -3.44
CA VAL A 27 10.52 -1.57 -2.69
C VAL A 27 11.50 -1.98 -1.60
N ASN A 28 12.46 -1.11 -1.31
CA ASN A 28 13.48 -1.39 -0.29
C ASN A 28 13.20 -0.62 1.00
N GLY A 29 13.20 -1.33 2.12
CA GLY A 29 13.03 -0.76 3.45
C GLY A 29 11.58 -0.72 3.93
N ILE A 30 11.41 -0.94 5.24
CA ILE A 30 10.11 -1.01 5.91
C ILE A 30 9.29 0.28 5.76
N PRO A 31 9.84 1.50 5.94
CA PRO A 31 9.05 2.71 5.78
C PRO A 31 8.46 2.86 4.37
N ALA A 32 9.26 2.56 3.33
CA ALA A 32 8.79 2.60 1.95
C ALA A 32 7.68 1.59 1.68
N TYR A 33 7.86 0.36 2.17
CA TYR A 33 6.85 -0.69 2.07
C TYR A 33 5.53 -0.26 2.71
N CYS A 34 5.55 0.15 3.97
CA CYS A 34 4.33 0.49 4.70
C CYS A 34 3.63 1.72 4.11
N HIS A 35 4.37 2.80 3.78
CA HIS A 35 3.75 4.00 3.19
C HIS A 35 3.10 3.71 1.83
N LEU A 36 3.77 2.95 0.97
CA LEU A 36 3.21 2.59 -0.34
C LEU A 36 2.06 1.57 -0.21
N LEU A 37 2.14 0.65 0.74
CA LEU A 37 1.04 -0.25 1.04
C LEU A 37 -0.21 0.51 1.50
N LEU A 38 -0.06 1.47 2.43
CA LEU A 38 -1.16 2.33 2.87
C LEU A 38 -1.71 3.22 1.75
N SER A 39 -0.86 3.57 0.77
CA SER A 39 -1.32 4.33 -0.39
C SER A 39 -2.34 3.57 -1.23
N GLU A 40 -2.36 2.24 -1.21
CA GLU A 40 -3.36 1.42 -1.90
C GLU A 40 -4.78 1.73 -1.41
N GLY A 41 -4.93 2.01 -0.11
CA GLY A 41 -6.21 2.39 0.50
C GLY A 41 -6.57 3.86 0.41
N ASN A 42 -5.69 4.70 -0.13
CA ASN A 42 -5.99 6.11 -0.32
C ASN A 42 -6.71 6.32 -1.67
N PRO A 43 -7.98 6.72 -1.69
CA PRO A 43 -8.74 6.89 -2.93
C PRO A 43 -8.27 8.09 -3.76
N LEU A 44 -7.50 9.03 -3.18
CA LEU A 44 -6.96 10.19 -3.87
C LEU A 44 -5.72 9.86 -4.69
N ILE A 45 -5.00 8.78 -4.35
CA ILE A 45 -3.82 8.33 -5.06
C ILE A 45 -4.26 7.43 -6.22
N SER A 46 -3.80 7.74 -7.42
CA SER A 46 -4.12 6.98 -8.63
C SER A 46 -3.10 5.88 -8.91
N ALA A 47 -1.81 6.17 -8.71
CA ALA A 47 -0.70 5.22 -8.88
C ALA A 47 0.55 5.74 -8.17
N PHE A 48 1.58 4.90 -8.09
CA PHE A 48 2.91 5.34 -7.69
C PHE A 48 4.00 4.57 -8.45
N ARG A 49 5.22 5.11 -8.50
CA ARG A 49 6.37 4.50 -9.14
C ARG A 49 7.55 4.52 -8.18
N PRO A 50 7.93 3.38 -7.57
CA PRO A 50 9.14 3.29 -6.77
C PRO A 50 10.38 3.59 -7.61
N LEU A 51 11.33 4.27 -7.00
CA LEU A 51 12.62 4.59 -7.60
C LEU A 51 13.69 4.78 -6.52
N THR A 52 14.94 4.94 -6.93
CA THR A 52 16.05 5.29 -6.05
C THR A 52 16.56 6.68 -6.37
N ILE A 53 16.92 7.45 -5.34
CA ILE A 53 17.45 8.80 -5.49
C ILE A 53 18.79 8.93 -4.77
N ASN A 54 19.65 9.77 -5.32
CA ASN A 54 20.95 10.08 -4.72
C ASN A 54 20.87 11.46 -4.06
N GLU A 55 21.26 11.51 -2.78
CA GLU A 55 21.54 12.77 -2.10
C GLU A 55 22.80 13.41 -2.69
N ILE A 56 22.73 14.70 -3.05
CA ILE A 56 23.85 15.41 -3.67
C ILE A 56 25.03 15.50 -2.69
N ASP A 57 24.77 15.91 -1.45
CA ASP A 57 25.84 16.27 -0.52
C ASP A 57 26.53 15.04 0.12
N SER A 58 25.83 13.91 0.21
CA SER A 58 26.33 12.70 0.90
C SER A 58 26.57 11.52 -0.05
N ASN A 59 26.12 11.61 -1.30
CA ASN A 59 26.04 10.50 -2.27
C ASN A 59 25.30 9.26 -1.72
N ARG A 60 24.42 9.45 -0.74
CA ARG A 60 23.62 8.38 -0.17
C ARG A 60 22.45 8.06 -1.08
N VAL A 61 22.30 6.78 -1.40
CA VAL A 61 21.13 6.26 -2.12
C VAL A 61 19.95 6.11 -1.14
N ARG A 62 18.76 6.56 -1.54
CA ARG A 62 17.51 6.38 -0.82
C ARG A 62 16.44 5.74 -1.67
N GLN A 63 15.56 4.98 -1.01
CA GLN A 63 14.29 4.57 -1.61
C GLN A 63 13.35 5.78 -1.64
N ALA A 64 12.71 5.98 -2.79
CA ALA A 64 11.69 6.98 -3.00
C ALA A 64 10.57 6.40 -3.88
N ALA A 65 9.51 7.18 -4.09
CA ALA A 65 8.49 6.91 -5.09
C ALA A 65 7.93 8.22 -5.64
N ASP A 66 7.64 8.26 -6.93
CA ASP A 66 6.75 9.29 -7.48
C ASP A 66 5.32 8.82 -7.20
N VAL A 67 4.52 9.66 -6.56
CA VAL A 67 3.11 9.40 -6.23
C VAL A 67 2.24 10.29 -7.08
N PHE A 68 1.34 9.67 -7.83
CA PHE A 68 0.43 10.33 -8.75
C PHE A 68 -0.96 10.42 -8.12
N TYR A 69 -1.51 11.62 -8.07
CA TYR A 69 -2.84 11.87 -7.51
C TYR A 69 -3.89 11.93 -8.61
N LYS A 70 -5.15 11.65 -8.27
CA LYS A 70 -6.28 11.73 -9.22
C LYS A 70 -6.54 13.15 -9.74
N ASN A 71 -6.11 14.18 -9.00
CA ASN A 71 -6.20 15.58 -9.43
C ASN A 71 -5.09 15.99 -10.42
N GLY A 72 -4.20 15.07 -10.82
CA GLY A 72 -3.08 15.33 -11.72
C GLY A 72 -1.79 15.78 -11.04
N GLU A 73 -1.81 16.05 -9.73
CA GLU A 73 -0.60 16.40 -8.97
C GLU A 73 0.34 15.20 -8.84
N THR A 74 1.64 15.49 -8.77
CA THR A 74 2.68 14.49 -8.56
C THR A 74 3.62 14.93 -7.46
N GLU A 75 3.90 14.03 -6.53
CA GLU A 75 4.86 14.25 -5.45
C GLU A 75 5.96 13.21 -5.49
N THR A 76 7.19 13.58 -5.13
CA THR A 76 8.21 12.59 -4.81
C THR A 76 8.18 12.33 -3.32
N TRP A 77 7.82 11.13 -2.90
CA TRP A 77 7.95 10.68 -1.52
C TRP A 77 9.34 10.07 -1.30
N VAL A 78 10.05 10.58 -0.30
CA VAL A 78 11.36 10.07 0.13
C VAL A 78 11.21 9.40 1.48
N PHE A 79 11.61 8.13 1.56
CA PHE A 79 11.34 7.32 2.75
C PHE A 79 12.51 7.35 3.74
N SER A 80 12.17 7.46 5.03
CA SER A 80 13.16 7.47 6.10
C SER A 80 12.63 6.83 7.39
N TRP A 81 13.55 6.44 8.28
CA TRP A 81 13.21 5.99 9.64
C TRP A 81 12.94 7.15 10.61
N GLY A 82 13.42 8.35 10.26
CA GLY A 82 13.32 9.55 11.08
C GLY A 82 13.26 10.77 10.19
N GLU A 83 12.75 11.87 10.74
CA GLU A 83 12.83 13.15 10.06
C GLU A 83 14.30 13.50 9.75
N PRO A 84 14.59 13.97 8.53
CA PRO A 84 15.92 14.43 8.20
C PRO A 84 16.27 15.65 9.07
N LYS A 85 17.44 15.63 9.71
CA LYS A 85 17.90 16.71 10.61
C LYS A 85 18.31 18.02 9.89
N SER A 86 17.97 18.22 8.62
CA SER A 86 18.28 19.45 7.89
C SER A 86 17.37 19.66 6.67
N GLY A 87 16.86 20.87 6.49
CA GLY A 87 16.10 21.29 5.30
C GLY A 87 16.95 21.48 4.03
N ALA A 88 18.20 21.02 4.01
CA ALA A 88 19.16 21.21 2.92
C ALA A 88 19.45 19.93 2.12
N ILE A 89 18.74 18.82 2.36
CA ILE A 89 18.96 17.60 1.58
C ILE A 89 18.45 17.82 0.16
N ARG A 90 19.38 17.94 -0.77
CA ARG A 90 19.10 18.10 -2.20
C ARG A 90 19.24 16.77 -2.92
N PHE A 91 18.39 16.59 -3.93
CA PHE A 91 18.37 15.40 -4.78
C PHE A 91 18.66 15.80 -6.21
N LEU A 92 19.41 14.95 -6.92
CA LEU A 92 19.64 15.11 -8.35
C LEU A 92 18.30 14.89 -9.10
N GLU A 93 17.93 15.80 -10.00
CA GLU A 93 16.87 15.62 -11.01
C GLU A 93 15.50 15.19 -10.48
N LYS A 94 14.84 16.04 -9.68
CA LYS A 94 13.53 15.70 -9.09
C LYS A 94 12.45 16.76 -9.26
N SER A 95 11.20 16.28 -9.23
CA SER A 95 10.01 17.13 -9.25
C SER A 95 10.08 18.16 -8.12
N SER A 96 9.57 19.36 -8.36
CA SER A 96 9.61 20.49 -7.43
C SER A 96 8.93 20.24 -6.08
N ASN A 97 8.14 19.16 -5.95
CA ASN A 97 7.41 18.81 -4.73
C ASN A 97 7.92 17.49 -4.13
N VAL A 98 8.97 17.58 -3.32
CA VAL A 98 9.52 16.47 -2.55
C VAL A 98 8.93 16.46 -1.15
N ARG A 99 8.37 15.32 -0.72
CA ARG A 99 7.88 15.09 0.64
C ARG A 99 8.64 13.98 1.34
N TRP A 100 8.99 14.19 2.60
CA TRP A 100 9.52 13.13 3.44
C TRP A 100 8.39 12.29 4.02
N ARG A 101 8.56 10.97 3.96
CA ARG A 101 7.67 10.00 4.56
C ARG A 101 8.44 9.14 5.55
N CYS A 102 8.21 9.36 6.84
CA CYS A 102 9.02 8.80 7.91
C CYS A 102 8.29 7.67 8.65
N ALA A 103 9.05 6.84 9.37
CA ALA A 103 8.47 5.74 10.15
C ALA A 103 7.58 6.25 11.30
N GLN A 104 7.84 7.44 11.83
CA GLN A 104 7.03 8.06 12.89
C GLN A 104 5.57 8.27 12.43
N GLU A 105 5.35 8.62 11.15
CA GLU A 105 3.99 8.76 10.59
C GLU A 105 3.19 7.44 10.54
N LEU A 106 3.85 6.30 10.81
CA LEU A 106 3.25 4.97 10.84
C LEU A 106 2.94 4.51 12.27
N GLU A 107 3.37 5.25 13.29
CA GLU A 107 3.05 4.93 14.68
C GLU A 107 1.53 4.91 14.88
N GLY A 108 1.04 3.87 15.57
CA GLY A 108 -0.40 3.65 15.76
C GLY A 108 -1.12 3.01 14.57
N LYS A 109 -0.51 2.88 13.37
CA LYS A 109 -1.17 2.34 12.16
C LYS A 109 -1.02 0.83 11.97
N ASN A 110 -0.66 0.09 13.02
CA ASN A 110 -0.34 -1.33 12.93
C ASN A 110 -1.50 -2.17 12.37
N ALA A 111 -2.72 -1.96 12.87
CA ALA A 111 -3.91 -2.69 12.39
C ALA A 111 -4.18 -2.41 10.91
N LEU A 112 -4.14 -1.13 10.50
CA LEU A 112 -4.32 -0.72 9.12
C LEU A 112 -3.28 -1.35 8.19
N ILE A 113 -2.00 -1.30 8.58
CA ILE A 113 -0.91 -1.91 7.82
C ILE A 113 -1.15 -3.42 7.69
N ASN A 114 -1.38 -4.12 8.80
CA ASN A 114 -1.62 -5.58 8.79
C ASN A 114 -2.81 -5.97 7.92
N ASN A 115 -3.89 -5.18 7.95
CA ASN A 115 -5.06 -5.39 7.12
C ASN A 115 -4.72 -5.26 5.63
N TRP A 116 -4.00 -4.20 5.24
CA TRP A 116 -3.58 -4.04 3.85
C TRP A 116 -2.58 -5.11 3.39
N ILE A 117 -1.72 -5.63 4.27
CA ILE A 117 -0.85 -6.79 3.95
C ILE A 117 -1.73 -7.98 3.56
N ARG A 118 -2.76 -8.29 4.36
CA ARG A 118 -3.67 -9.42 4.10
C ARG A 118 -4.47 -9.20 2.81
N LEU A 119 -5.06 -8.02 2.64
CA LEU A 119 -5.86 -7.67 1.45
C LEU A 119 -5.03 -7.75 0.15
N THR A 120 -3.79 -7.23 0.15
CA THR A 120 -2.91 -7.34 -1.01
C THR A 120 -2.45 -8.78 -1.29
N ALA A 121 -2.31 -9.61 -0.25
CA ALA A 121 -2.04 -11.03 -0.42
C ALA A 121 -3.22 -11.76 -1.10
N PHE A 122 -4.47 -11.50 -0.68
CA PHE A 122 -5.66 -12.07 -1.33
C PHE A 122 -5.75 -11.63 -2.80
N MET A 123 -5.57 -10.34 -3.10
CA MET A 123 -5.53 -9.85 -4.48
C MET A 123 -4.43 -10.51 -5.32
N SER A 124 -3.25 -10.74 -4.72
CA SER A 124 -2.17 -11.43 -5.42
C SER A 124 -2.50 -12.90 -5.68
N ALA A 125 -3.21 -13.57 -4.77
CA ALA A 125 -3.58 -14.98 -4.88
C ALA A 125 -4.71 -15.19 -5.90
N ALA A 126 -5.70 -14.29 -5.94
CA ALA A 126 -6.83 -14.34 -6.87
C ALA A 126 -6.49 -13.83 -8.28
N ARG A 127 -5.24 -13.47 -8.56
CA ARG A 127 -4.83 -12.86 -9.83
C ARG A 127 -5.11 -13.80 -11.01
N GLY A 128 -5.93 -13.33 -11.94
CA GLY A 128 -6.32 -14.08 -13.14
C GLY A 128 -7.55 -14.96 -12.93
N LEU A 129 -8.13 -14.97 -11.74
CA LEU A 129 -9.41 -15.60 -11.45
C LEU A 129 -10.56 -14.61 -11.68
N CYS A 130 -11.75 -15.13 -11.95
CA CYS A 130 -12.96 -14.34 -12.11
C CYS A 130 -13.57 -14.03 -10.74
N THR A 131 -13.85 -12.76 -10.45
CA THR A 131 -14.49 -12.29 -9.21
C THR A 131 -15.88 -11.69 -9.46
N THR A 132 -16.51 -12.02 -10.59
CA THR A 132 -17.78 -11.40 -11.02
C THR A 132 -18.92 -11.74 -10.07
N GLN A 133 -18.96 -12.96 -9.54
CA GLN A 133 -19.97 -13.40 -8.57
C GLN A 133 -19.82 -12.62 -7.25
N GLU A 134 -18.60 -12.53 -6.72
CA GLU A 134 -18.29 -11.81 -5.49
C GLU A 134 -18.66 -10.34 -5.60
N ARG A 135 -18.32 -9.69 -6.73
CA ARG A 135 -18.71 -8.31 -7.00
C ARG A 135 -20.23 -8.12 -7.01
N ALA A 136 -20.96 -9.03 -7.66
CA ALA A 136 -22.41 -8.97 -7.72
C ALA A 136 -23.04 -9.11 -6.32
N LEU A 137 -22.51 -10.01 -5.49
CA LEU A 137 -22.95 -10.21 -4.11
C LEU A 137 -22.64 -9.00 -3.22
N ILE A 138 -21.45 -8.41 -3.33
CA ILE A 138 -21.10 -7.17 -2.60
C ILE A 138 -22.10 -6.07 -2.96
N ARG A 139 -22.35 -5.83 -4.25
CA ARG A 139 -23.29 -4.81 -4.72
C ARG A 139 -24.71 -5.07 -4.23
N TYR A 140 -25.18 -6.31 -4.36
CA TYR A 140 -26.49 -6.71 -3.84
C TYR A 140 -26.63 -6.38 -2.35
N GLN A 141 -25.64 -6.72 -1.53
CA GLN A 141 -25.65 -6.43 -0.10
C GLN A 141 -25.64 -4.92 0.19
N MET A 142 -24.82 -4.15 -0.53
CA MET A 142 -24.78 -2.69 -0.38
C MET A 142 -26.09 -2.03 -0.82
N ASP A 143 -26.70 -2.47 -1.91
CA ASP A 143 -27.95 -1.91 -2.44
C ASP A 143 -29.15 -2.18 -1.53
N HIS A 144 -29.19 -3.34 -0.86
CA HIS A 144 -30.32 -3.73 -0.01
C HIS A 144 -30.19 -3.29 1.44
N HIS A 145 -28.97 -3.28 1.98
CA HIS A 145 -28.73 -3.04 3.40
C HIS A 145 -27.94 -1.75 3.69
N GLY A 146 -27.32 -1.14 2.68
CA GLY A 146 -26.46 0.04 2.83
C GLY A 146 -25.11 -0.25 3.51
N CYS A 147 -24.96 -1.40 4.16
CA CYS A 147 -23.72 -1.86 4.79
C CYS A 147 -23.69 -3.39 4.87
N ALA A 148 -22.49 -3.94 5.00
CA ALA A 148 -22.27 -5.35 5.30
C ALA A 148 -21.00 -5.52 6.13
N THR A 149 -20.96 -6.57 6.94
CA THR A 149 -19.72 -6.99 7.60
C THR A 149 -18.93 -7.90 6.66
N ILE A 150 -17.62 -7.98 6.82
CA ILE A 150 -16.80 -8.93 6.06
C ILE A 150 -17.23 -10.37 6.37
N GLY A 151 -17.55 -10.69 7.63
CA GLY A 151 -18.10 -11.99 8.04
C GLY A 151 -19.35 -12.37 7.25
N SER A 152 -20.34 -11.48 7.22
CA SER A 152 -21.58 -11.72 6.46
C SER A 152 -21.36 -11.89 4.95
N LEU A 153 -20.28 -11.38 4.37
CA LEU A 153 -19.96 -11.57 2.96
C LEU A 153 -19.29 -12.91 2.68
N ILE A 154 -18.37 -13.33 3.55
CA ILE A 154 -17.64 -14.61 3.39
C ILE A 154 -18.50 -15.82 3.79
N ASP A 155 -19.50 -15.62 4.65
CA ASP A 155 -20.43 -16.67 5.09
C ASP A 155 -21.58 -16.91 4.09
N LEU A 156 -21.62 -16.17 2.96
CA LEU A 156 -22.64 -16.36 1.93
C LEU A 156 -22.50 -17.75 1.27
N PRO A 157 -23.62 -18.47 1.04
CA PRO A 157 -23.58 -19.77 0.39
C PRO A 157 -22.93 -19.71 -1.01
N GLY A 158 -21.97 -20.59 -1.26
CA GLY A 158 -21.30 -20.71 -2.56
C GLY A 158 -20.26 -19.63 -2.86
N VAL A 159 -19.83 -18.86 -1.87
CA VAL A 159 -18.73 -17.89 -1.98
C VAL A 159 -17.39 -18.52 -1.63
N ASP A 160 -16.37 -18.27 -2.46
CA ASP A 160 -14.99 -18.51 -2.08
C ASP A 160 -14.47 -17.32 -1.27
N CYS A 161 -14.02 -17.58 -0.03
CA CYS A 161 -13.59 -16.51 0.87
C CYS A 161 -12.37 -15.74 0.35
N GLY A 162 -11.46 -16.40 -0.37
CA GLY A 162 -10.28 -15.76 -0.95
C GLY A 162 -10.64 -14.83 -2.10
N LEU A 163 -11.55 -15.25 -2.99
CA LEU A 163 -12.07 -14.41 -4.06
C LEU A 163 -12.86 -13.22 -3.50
N MET A 164 -13.70 -13.45 -2.48
CA MET A 164 -14.50 -12.39 -1.85
C MET A 164 -13.61 -11.33 -1.21
N LEU A 165 -12.61 -11.75 -0.43
CA LEU A 165 -11.66 -10.82 0.19
C LEU A 165 -10.78 -10.10 -0.83
N SER A 166 -10.43 -10.75 -1.94
CA SER A 166 -9.76 -10.10 -3.06
C SER A 166 -10.63 -9.01 -3.69
N GLU A 167 -11.92 -9.26 -3.90
CA GLU A 167 -12.82 -8.27 -4.48
C GLU A 167 -13.11 -7.12 -3.52
N VAL A 168 -13.33 -7.40 -2.23
CA VAL A 168 -13.45 -6.37 -1.18
C VAL A 168 -12.20 -5.47 -1.17
N ALA A 169 -11.00 -6.05 -1.26
CA ALA A 169 -9.75 -5.30 -1.33
C ALA A 169 -9.70 -4.39 -2.57
N ALA A 170 -10.14 -4.88 -3.73
CA ALA A 170 -10.16 -4.10 -4.97
C ALA A 170 -11.17 -2.93 -4.90
N GLU A 171 -12.37 -3.18 -4.41
CA GLU A 171 -13.42 -2.16 -4.23
C GLU A 171 -12.96 -1.08 -3.21
N LEU A 172 -12.32 -1.48 -2.09
CA LEU A 172 -11.70 -0.56 -1.13
C LEU A 172 -10.59 0.30 -1.77
N ALA A 173 -9.67 -0.32 -2.51
CA ALA A 173 -8.55 0.38 -3.13
C ALA A 173 -8.98 1.39 -4.21
N SER A 174 -10.11 1.12 -4.87
CA SER A 174 -10.72 2.02 -5.84
C SER A 174 -11.49 3.18 -5.19
N GLY A 175 -11.90 3.01 -3.93
CA GLY A 175 -12.78 3.91 -3.19
C GLY A 175 -14.27 3.70 -3.46
N ALA A 176 -14.67 2.57 -4.05
CA ALA A 176 -16.07 2.24 -4.31
C ALA A 176 -16.82 1.81 -3.05
N ILE A 177 -16.11 1.24 -2.08
CA ILE A 177 -16.62 0.97 -0.73
C ILE A 177 -15.64 1.54 0.30
N SER A 178 -16.14 1.73 1.53
CA SER A 178 -15.33 2.16 2.68
C SER A 178 -15.49 1.19 3.85
N CYS A 179 -14.40 0.94 4.57
CA CYS A 179 -14.40 0.12 5.77
C CYS A 179 -13.41 0.72 6.78
N ASP A 180 -13.75 0.67 8.06
CA ASP A 180 -12.80 0.99 9.12
C ASP A 180 -11.81 -0.17 9.29
N LEU A 181 -10.62 0.02 8.73
CA LEU A 181 -9.50 -0.91 8.82
C LEU A 181 -8.52 -0.54 9.94
N GLU A 182 -8.77 0.53 10.70
CA GLU A 182 -7.87 1.02 11.74
C GLU A 182 -8.22 0.45 13.12
N SER A 183 -9.51 0.25 13.41
CA SER A 183 -9.95 -0.15 14.74
C SER A 183 -9.76 -1.63 15.05
N ARG A 184 -9.78 -2.51 14.04
CA ARG A 184 -9.70 -3.97 14.22
C ARG A 184 -8.94 -4.65 13.09
N GLU A 185 -8.17 -5.67 13.44
CA GLU A 185 -7.57 -6.55 12.43
C GLU A 185 -8.62 -7.46 11.78
N LEU A 186 -8.48 -7.68 10.48
CA LEU A 186 -9.16 -8.69 9.68
C LEU A 186 -8.72 -10.08 10.16
N LYS A 187 -9.27 -10.59 11.24
CA LYS A 187 -8.94 -11.94 11.69
C LYS A 187 -9.33 -12.93 10.60
N ASN A 188 -8.36 -13.74 10.16
CA ASN A 188 -8.71 -15.02 9.56
C ASN A 188 -9.47 -15.78 10.64
N GLN A 189 -10.78 -15.97 10.47
CA GLN A 189 -11.42 -17.06 11.17
C GLN A 189 -10.69 -18.32 10.68
N GLN A 190 -9.99 -18.97 11.60
CA GLN A 190 -9.40 -20.28 11.34
C GLN A 190 -10.55 -21.21 10.99
N TYR A 191 -10.60 -21.64 9.73
CA TYR A 191 -11.32 -22.85 9.35
C TYR A 191 -10.54 -24.06 9.86
#